data_AF-A0A1Q7Y285-F1
#
_entry.id   AF-A0A1Q7Y285-F1
#
_cell.length_a   1.000
_cell.length_b   1.000
_cell.length_c   1.000
_cell.angle_alpha   90.00
_cell.angle_beta   90.00
_cell.angle_gamma   90.00
#
_symmetry.space_group_name_H-M   'P 1'
#
loop_
_entity.id
_entity.type
_entity.pdbx_description
1 polymer ?
#
loop_
_entity_poly.entity_id
_entity_poly.type
_entity_poly.pdbx_seq_one_letter_code
_entity_poly.pdbx_strand_id
1 'polypeptide(L)'
;MPDTVQFWFSPDADWRVKTFAIDHDIHIHKIGTRGTPQRLTPEWAVANTRKHYSDVLSSILMLEFADPKDTAAVTRILEAHNLHGTLEVASSGVAFYNPDSGHYRTQSVPK
;
A
#
# COMPACT_ATOMS: atom_id res chain seq x y z
N MET A 1 -11.10 0.88 -12.55
CA MET A 1 -10.45 0.58 -11.24
C MET A 1 -9.62 1.80 -10.86
N PRO A 2 -9.60 2.20 -9.57
CA PRO A 2 -8.88 3.40 -9.14
C PRO A 2 -7.38 3.12 -8.96
N ASP A 3 -6.56 4.14 -9.18
CA ASP A 3 -5.17 4.14 -8.71
C ASP A 3 -5.12 4.14 -7.19
N THR A 4 -4.06 3.59 -6.61
CA THR A 4 -3.89 3.57 -5.15
C THR A 4 -2.57 4.19 -4.72
N VAL A 5 -2.59 4.88 -3.57
CA VAL A 5 -1.40 5.30 -2.84
C VAL A 5 -1.46 4.65 -1.48
N GLN A 6 -0.47 3.80 -1.19
CA GLN A 6 -0.44 2.96 -0.02
C GLN A 6 0.87 3.20 0.75
N PHE A 7 0.79 3.05 2.07
CA PHE A 7 1.95 3.05 2.94
C PHE A 7 2.01 1.71 3.67
N TRP A 8 3.13 1.02 3.55
CA TRP A 8 3.36 -0.26 4.20
C TRP A 8 4.43 -0.10 5.28
N PHE A 9 4.03 -0.30 6.53
CA PHE A 9 4.90 -0.22 7.71
C PHE A 9 5.20 -1.63 8.18
N SER A 10 6.43 -2.10 7.95
CA SER A 10 6.88 -3.38 8.46
C SER A 10 7.77 -3.21 9.70
N PRO A 11 8.09 -4.30 10.43
CA PRO A 11 9.06 -4.24 11.52
C PRO A 11 10.44 -3.72 11.11
N ASP A 12 10.83 -3.89 9.83
CA ASP A 12 12.17 -3.61 9.33
C ASP A 12 12.28 -2.31 8.54
N ALA A 13 11.20 -1.89 7.88
CA ALA A 13 11.21 -0.73 6.99
C ALA A 13 9.81 -0.18 6.70
N ASP A 14 9.79 1.09 6.29
CA ASP A 14 8.58 1.79 5.87
C ASP A 14 8.66 2.01 4.35
N TRP A 15 7.54 1.79 3.67
CA TRP A 15 7.44 1.81 2.22
C TRP A 15 6.25 2.64 1.74
N ARG A 16 6.41 3.28 0.59
CA ARG A 16 5.30 3.84 -0.19
C ARG A 16 5.11 3.01 -1.44
N VAL A 17 3.88 2.56 -1.68
CA VAL A 17 3.50 1.80 -2.87
C VAL A 17 2.45 2.59 -3.64
N LYS A 18 2.66 2.76 -4.94
CA LYS A 18 1.65 3.32 -5.85
C LYS A 18 1.30 2.28 -6.89
N THR A 19 0.01 2.09 -7.14
CA THR A 19 -0.47 1.24 -8.23
C THR A 19 -1.24 2.09 -9.24
N PHE A 20 -0.96 1.85 -10.52
CA PHE A 20 -1.62 2.52 -11.62
C PHE A 20 -2.51 1.50 -12.35
N ALA A 21 -3.81 1.71 -12.30
CA ALA A 21 -4.77 0.68 -12.73
C ALA A 21 -4.87 0.55 -14.26
N ILE A 22 -4.47 1.58 -15.02
CA ILE A 22 -4.58 1.61 -16.48
C ILE A 22 -3.58 0.66 -17.15
N ASP A 23 -2.36 0.60 -16.64
CA ASP A 23 -1.25 -0.17 -17.20
C ASP A 23 -0.74 -1.27 -16.27
N HIS A 24 -1.34 -1.42 -15.09
CA HIS A 24 -0.89 -2.32 -14.03
C HIS A 24 0.57 -2.09 -13.64
N ASP A 25 1.01 -0.83 -13.66
CA ASP A 25 2.32 -0.43 -13.15
C ASP A 25 2.31 -0.29 -11.61
N ILE A 26 3.42 -0.65 -10.97
CA ILE A 26 3.60 -0.53 -9.52
C ILE A 26 4.95 0.11 -9.19
N HIS A 27 4.89 1.18 -8.40
CA HIS A 27 6.08 1.90 -7.91
C HIS A 27 6.23 1.65 -6.41
N ILE A 28 7.30 0.93 -6.05
CA ILE A 28 7.64 0.61 -4.66
C ILE A 28 8.84 1.44 -4.24
N HIS A 29 8.67 2.28 -3.22
CA HIS A 29 9.72 3.14 -2.70
C HIS A 29 9.94 2.90 -1.21
N LYS A 30 11.17 2.59 -0.83
CA LYS A 30 11.57 2.57 0.58
C LYS A 30 11.71 4.01 1.08
N ILE A 31 11.01 4.35 2.16
CA ILE A 31 10.98 5.70 2.73
C ILE A 31 11.52 5.75 4.16
N GLY A 32 11.64 4.60 4.83
CA GLY A 32 12.22 4.47 6.16
C GLY A 32 12.89 3.11 6.37
N THR A 33 13.85 3.03 7.29
CA THR A 33 14.50 1.78 7.70
C THR A 33 14.61 1.77 9.22
N ARG A 34 14.51 0.59 9.84
CA ARG A 34 14.71 0.43 11.28
C ARG A 34 16.06 1.01 11.74
N GLY A 35 16.03 1.78 12.83
CA GLY A 35 17.23 2.40 13.41
C GLY A 35 17.61 3.75 12.81
N THR A 36 16.89 4.25 11.81
CA THR A 36 17.02 5.66 11.40
C THR A 36 16.15 6.55 12.29
N PRO A 37 16.54 7.82 12.51
CA PRO A 37 15.75 8.75 13.32
C PRO A 37 14.38 9.08 12.70
N GLN A 38 14.23 8.82 11.40
CA GLN A 38 13.05 9.16 10.61
C GLN A 38 12.21 7.91 10.34
N ARG A 39 11.69 7.29 11.41
CA ARG A 39 10.59 6.32 11.25
C ARG A 39 9.30 7.12 11.03
N LEU A 40 8.56 6.76 9.99
CA LEU A 40 7.33 7.47 9.65
C LEU A 40 6.17 6.86 10.42
N THR A 41 5.28 7.71 10.93
CA THR A 41 4.10 7.25 11.65
C THR A 41 2.89 7.13 10.71
N PRO A 42 1.90 6.28 11.03
CA PRO A 42 0.65 6.22 10.27
C PRO A 42 -0.04 7.58 10.15
N GLU A 43 0.01 8.42 11.19
CA GLU A 43 -0.58 9.77 11.18
C GLU A 43 0.12 10.68 10.17
N TRP A 44 1.44 10.59 10.07
CA TRP A 44 2.19 11.29 9.03
C TRP A 44 1.76 10.84 7.64
N ALA A 45 1.59 9.54 7.41
CA ALA A 45 1.17 9.02 6.10
C ALA A 45 -0.23 9.52 5.73
N VAL A 46 -1.18 9.52 6.68
CA VAL A 46 -2.52 10.09 6.47
C VAL A 46 -2.43 11.59 6.14
N ALA A 47 -1.66 12.36 6.90
CA ALA A 47 -1.49 13.79 6.67
C ALA A 47 -0.83 14.09 5.32
N ASN A 48 0.20 13.33 4.96
CA ASN A 48 0.90 13.45 3.68
C ASN A 48 -0.04 13.13 2.51
N THR A 49 -0.82 12.05 2.60
CA THR A 49 -1.80 11.67 1.59
C THR A 49 -2.86 12.76 1.41
N ARG A 50 -3.44 13.27 2.51
CA ARG A 50 -4.42 14.37 2.45
C ARG A 50 -3.83 15.63 1.80
N LYS A 51 -2.61 16.02 2.18
CA LYS A 51 -1.95 17.22 1.66
C LYS A 51 -1.74 17.17 0.14
N HIS A 52 -1.41 16.00 -0.40
CA HIS A 52 -1.04 15.87 -1.81
C HIS A 52 -2.17 15.41 -2.73
N TYR A 53 -3.22 14.81 -2.17
CA TYR A 53 -4.27 14.16 -2.94
C TYR A 53 -5.69 14.56 -2.52
N SER A 54 -5.87 15.59 -1.66
CA SER A 54 -7.20 16.01 -1.16
C SER A 54 -8.28 16.09 -2.24
N ASP A 55 -7.90 16.56 -3.42
CA ASP A 55 -8.83 16.87 -4.50
C ASP A 55 -9.26 15.63 -5.29
N VAL A 56 -8.57 14.50 -5.10
CA VAL A 56 -8.78 13.23 -5.82
C VAL A 56 -8.95 12.03 -4.89
N LEU A 57 -8.93 12.24 -3.57
CA LEU A 57 -9.09 11.17 -2.57
C LEU A 57 -10.56 10.79 -2.39
N SER A 58 -10.86 9.53 -2.67
CA SER A 58 -12.17 8.94 -2.36
C SER A 58 -12.26 8.51 -0.89
N SER A 59 -11.23 7.85 -0.37
CA SER A 59 -11.19 7.38 1.02
C SER A 59 -9.75 7.19 1.51
N ILE A 60 -9.56 7.15 2.82
CA ILE A 60 -8.32 6.74 3.48
C ILE A 60 -8.67 5.67 4.49
N LEU A 61 -8.02 4.52 4.39
CA LEU A 61 -8.19 3.38 5.29
C LEU A 61 -6.84 3.05 5.94
N MET A 62 -6.87 2.69 7.22
CA MET A 62 -5.74 2.14 7.94
C MET A 62 -6.09 0.71 8.33
N LEU A 63 -5.32 -0.24 7.81
CA LEU A 63 -5.55 -1.68 7.99
C LEU A 63 -4.31 -2.28 8.65
N GLU A 64 -4.53 -3.15 9.64
CA GLU A 64 -3.46 -3.88 10.33
C GLU A 64 -3.54 -5.35 9.98
N PHE A 65 -2.42 -5.92 9.51
CA PHE A 65 -2.31 -7.33 9.15
C PHE A 65 -1.26 -7.99 10.03
N ALA A 66 -1.68 -8.94 10.88
CA ALA A 66 -0.77 -9.67 11.76
C ALA A 66 0.20 -10.56 10.96
N ASP A 67 -0.31 -11.25 9.94
CA ASP A 67 0.46 -11.95 8.92
C ASP A 67 -0.12 -11.63 7.54
N PRO A 68 0.61 -10.88 6.67
CA PRO A 68 0.13 -10.57 5.33
C PRO A 68 0.07 -11.80 4.40
N LYS A 69 0.58 -12.96 4.82
CA LYS A 69 0.50 -14.23 4.07
C LYS A 69 -0.69 -15.10 4.48
N ASP A 70 -1.33 -14.83 5.61
CA ASP A 70 -2.57 -15.51 6.00
C ASP A 70 -3.73 -14.94 5.18
N THR A 71 -4.01 -15.59 4.06
CA THR A 71 -5.05 -15.17 3.12
C THR A 71 -6.43 -15.12 3.77
N ALA A 72 -6.74 -16.02 4.70
CA ALA A 72 -8.04 -16.04 5.37
C ALA A 72 -8.19 -14.86 6.34
N ALA A 73 -7.14 -14.50 7.08
CA ALA A 73 -7.15 -13.32 7.94
C ALA A 73 -7.22 -12.02 7.11
N VAL A 74 -6.42 -11.93 6.05
CA VAL A 74 -6.42 -10.80 5.11
C VAL A 74 -7.81 -10.59 4.52
N THR A 75 -8.44 -11.64 3.96
CA THR A 75 -9.77 -11.53 3.35
C THR A 75 -10.80 -11.00 4.35
N ARG A 76 -10.81 -11.49 5.59
CA ARG A 76 -11.73 -11.00 6.63
C ARG A 76 -11.54 -9.50 6.93
N ILE A 77 -10.29 -9.03 7.00
CA ILE A 77 -9.98 -7.62 7.22
C ILE A 77 -10.48 -6.78 6.03
N LEU A 78 -10.22 -7.21 4.80
CA LEU A 78 -10.66 -6.49 3.60
C LEU A 78 -12.20 -6.42 3.54
N GLU A 79 -12.89 -7.54 3.75
CA GLU A 79 -14.35 -7.62 3.77
C GLU A 79 -14.98 -6.74 4.86
N ALA A 80 -14.37 -6.68 6.06
CA ALA A 80 -14.84 -5.81 7.14
C ALA A 80 -14.78 -4.31 6.78
N HIS A 81 -13.94 -3.94 5.81
CA HIS A 81 -13.82 -2.60 5.26
C HIS A 81 -14.50 -2.43 3.88
N ASN A 82 -15.31 -3.40 3.46
CA ASN A 82 -16.02 -3.42 2.17
C ASN A 82 -15.07 -3.29 0.96
N LEU A 83 -13.87 -3.90 1.07
CA LEU A 83 -12.88 -4.02 0.02
C LEU A 83 -12.98 -5.41 -0.61
N HIS A 84 -13.07 -5.48 -1.94
CA HIS A 84 -13.28 -6.73 -2.71
C HIS A 84 -12.02 -7.27 -3.39
N GLY A 85 -10.86 -6.67 -3.14
CA GLY A 85 -9.57 -7.06 -3.70
C GLY A 85 -8.80 -8.09 -2.86
N THR A 86 -7.51 -8.20 -3.12
CA THR A 86 -6.58 -9.08 -2.40
C THR A 86 -5.40 -8.29 -1.83
N LEU A 87 -4.61 -8.92 -0.96
CA LEU A 87 -3.29 -8.41 -0.58
C LEU A 87 -2.23 -9.27 -1.28
N GLU A 88 -1.36 -8.62 -2.05
CA GLU A 88 -0.27 -9.27 -2.75
C GLU A 88 1.07 -8.90 -2.15
N VAL A 89 2.01 -9.84 -2.19
CA VAL A 89 3.39 -9.61 -1.75
C VAL A 89 4.28 -9.53 -2.98
N ALA A 90 4.83 -8.33 -3.23
CA ALA A 90 5.77 -8.10 -4.31
C ALA A 90 7.08 -8.90 -4.08
N SER A 91 7.89 -9.04 -5.14
CA SER A 91 9.20 -9.70 -5.05
C SER A 91 10.17 -9.05 -4.04
N SER A 92 9.96 -7.78 -3.71
CA SER A 92 10.67 -7.05 -2.66
C SER A 92 10.25 -7.44 -1.22
N GLY A 93 9.23 -8.29 -1.07
CA GLY A 93 8.63 -8.66 0.23
C GLY A 93 7.62 -7.65 0.77
N VAL A 94 7.31 -6.59 0.02
CA VAL A 94 6.33 -5.57 0.39
C VAL A 94 4.92 -6.05 0.07
N ALA A 95 4.01 -5.95 1.03
CA ALA A 95 2.60 -6.22 0.81
C ALA A 95 1.88 -4.98 0.27
N PHE A 96 0.98 -5.16 -0.70
CA PHE A 96 0.14 -4.11 -1.27
C PHE A 96 -1.26 -4.63 -1.60
N TYR A 97 -2.25 -3.75 -1.46
CA TYR A 97 -3.64 -4.03 -1.84
C TYR A 97 -3.80 -3.99 -3.35
N ASN A 98 -4.36 -5.06 -3.90
CA ASN A 98 -4.73 -5.20 -5.29
C ASN A 98 -6.27 -5.19 -5.42
N PRO A 99 -6.88 -4.07 -5.86
CA PRO A 99 -8.34 -3.94 -5.93
C PRO A 99 -8.98 -4.77 -7.04
N ASP A 100 -8.24 -5.10 -8.10
CA ASP A 100 -8.76 -5.73 -9.32
C ASP A 100 -8.24 -7.14 -9.56
N SER A 101 -7.44 -7.69 -8.64
CA SER A 101 -6.70 -8.94 -8.85
C SER A 101 -5.87 -8.92 -10.15
N GLY A 102 -5.46 -7.73 -10.60
CA GLY A 102 -4.66 -7.53 -11.80
C GLY A 102 -3.20 -7.94 -11.58
N HIS A 103 -2.46 -8.21 -12.66
CA HIS A 103 -1.05 -8.57 -12.55
C HIS A 103 -0.15 -7.32 -12.54
N TYR A 104 0.08 -6.76 -11.36
CA TYR A 104 0.96 -5.60 -11.21
C TYR A 104 2.43 -5.98 -11.29
N ARG A 105 3.20 -5.21 -12.07
CA ARG A 105 4.66 -5.34 -12.16
C ARG A 105 5.27 -3.97 -12.39
N THR A 106 6.51 -3.77 -11.95
CA THR A 106 7.22 -2.51 -12.23
C THR A 106 7.51 -2.45 -13.73
N GLN A 107 6.84 -1.54 -14.43
CA GLN A 107 6.97 -1.28 -15.87
C GLN A 107 7.73 0.01 -16.15
N SER A 108 7.68 0.97 -15.22
CA SER A 108 8.45 2.20 -15.32
C SER A 108 9.28 2.46 -14.06
N VAL A 109 10.42 3.14 -14.25
CA VAL A 109 11.22 3.64 -13.13
C VAL A 109 10.68 5.02 -12.75
N PRO A 110 10.36 5.27 -11.48
CA PRO A 110 9.86 6.56 -11.03
C PRO A 110 10.87 7.67 -11.38
N LYS A 111 10.38 8.72 -12.06
CA LYS A 111 11.13 9.94 -12.37
C LYS A 111 11.19 10.88 -11.17
#